data_AF-A6EGG8-F1
#
_entry.id   AF-A6EGG8-F1
#
_cell.length_a   1.000
_cell.length_b   1.000
_cell.length_c   1.000
_cell.angle_alpha   90.00
_cell.angle_beta   90.00
_cell.angle_gamma   90.00
#
_symmetry.space_group_name_H-M   'P 1'
#
loop_
_entity.id
_entity.type
_entity.pdbx_description
1 polymer ?
#
loop_
_entity_poly.entity_id
_entity_poly.type
_entity_poly.pdbx_seq_one_letter_code
_entity_poly.pdbx_strand_id
1 'polypeptide(L)'
;MMRDSKSYKLRNKNITMMKILLTIALVLGLGLYRQQKSDYVYICISETAVAYHKTRDTCKGIKACNHQILKVTKEQAMKKYKYRACKLCYR
;
A
#
# COMPACT_ATOMS: atom_id res chain seq x y z
N MET A 1 -12.13 61.97 -5.34
CA MET A 1 -11.30 60.74 -5.37
C MET A 1 -12.12 59.59 -5.95
N MET A 2 -12.14 59.41 -7.27
CA MET A 2 -12.82 58.30 -7.94
C MET A 2 -11.81 57.15 -8.09
N ARG A 3 -12.06 56.02 -7.43
CA ARG A 3 -11.23 54.80 -7.58
C ARG A 3 -11.68 54.06 -8.84
N ASP A 4 -10.76 53.84 -9.77
CA ASP A 4 -11.01 53.25 -11.09
C ASP A 4 -11.61 51.85 -11.04
N SER A 5 -12.75 51.72 -11.72
CA SER A 5 -13.53 50.48 -11.82
C SER A 5 -12.81 49.33 -12.53
N LYS A 6 -11.80 49.64 -13.35
CA LYS A 6 -10.98 48.62 -14.02
C LYS A 6 -10.09 47.85 -13.05
N SER A 7 -9.65 48.50 -11.97
CA SER A 7 -8.70 47.91 -11.02
C SER A 7 -9.36 46.84 -10.12
N TYR A 8 -10.65 46.98 -9.79
CA TYR A 8 -11.39 45.94 -9.06
C TYR A 8 -11.59 44.67 -9.91
N LYS A 9 -11.80 44.83 -11.22
CA LYS A 9 -12.15 43.72 -12.11
C LYS A 9 -10.95 42.81 -12.39
N LEU A 10 -9.75 43.37 -12.53
CA LEU A 10 -8.50 42.60 -12.65
C LEU A 10 -8.13 41.89 -11.35
N ARG A 11 -8.31 42.54 -10.20
CA ARG A 11 -8.03 41.95 -8.89
C ARG A 11 -8.92 40.74 -8.62
N ASN A 12 -10.22 40.85 -8.95
CA ASN A 12 -11.16 39.72 -8.86
C ASN A 12 -10.83 38.59 -9.85
N LYS A 13 -10.43 38.88 -11.09
CA LYS A 13 -10.00 37.85 -12.06
C LYS A 13 -8.80 37.05 -11.55
N ASN A 14 -7.80 37.72 -10.97
CA ASN A 14 -6.60 37.07 -10.43
C ASN A 14 -6.90 36.19 -9.20
N ILE A 15 -7.80 36.66 -8.31
CA ILE A 15 -8.27 35.87 -7.16
C ILE A 15 -9.06 34.63 -7.64
N THR A 16 -9.88 34.77 -8.68
CA THR A 16 -10.67 33.66 -9.23
C THR A 16 -9.76 32.64 -9.92
N MET A 17 -8.74 33.10 -10.66
CA MET A 17 -7.72 32.24 -11.28
C MET A 17 -6.88 31.47 -10.24
N MET A 18 -6.48 32.12 -9.15
CA MET A 18 -5.68 31.47 -8.10
C MET A 18 -6.46 30.36 -7.37
N LYS A 19 -7.78 30.54 -7.20
CA LYS A 19 -8.67 29.51 -6.64
C LYS A 19 -8.83 28.30 -7.58
N ILE A 20 -8.87 28.53 -8.90
CA ILE A 20 -8.93 27.46 -9.90
C ILE A 20 -7.64 26.63 -9.87
N LEU A 21 -6.48 27.27 -9.77
CA LEU A 21 -5.20 26.56 -9.67
C LEU A 21 -5.09 25.71 -8.39
N LEU A 22 -5.55 26.23 -7.25
CA LEU A 22 -5.58 25.49 -5.98
C LEU A 22 -6.51 24.27 -6.03
N THR A 23 -7.68 24.40 -6.65
CA THR A 23 -8.63 23.28 -6.78
C THR A 23 -8.12 22.20 -7.72
N ILE A 24 -7.46 22.55 -8.82
CA ILE A 24 -6.83 21.58 -9.72
C ILE A 24 -5.69 20.82 -9.03
N ALA A 25 -4.83 21.52 -8.27
CA ALA A 25 -3.74 20.89 -7.53
C ALA A 25 -4.25 19.89 -6.48
N LEU A 26 -5.36 20.22 -5.80
CA LEU A 26 -5.99 19.34 -4.82
C LEU A 26 -6.54 18.07 -5.46
N VAL A 27 -7.26 18.20 -6.58
CA VAL A 27 -7.84 17.04 -7.30
C VAL A 27 -6.75 16.13 -7.88
N LEU A 28 -5.66 16.71 -8.41
CA LEU A 28 -4.53 15.94 -8.92
C LEU A 28 -3.76 15.18 -7.83
N GLY A 29 -3.63 15.76 -6.63
CA GLY A 29 -2.93 15.12 -5.50
C GLY A 29 -3.62 13.85 -4.99
N LEU A 30 -4.96 13.78 -5.07
CA LEU A 30 -5.75 12.63 -4.61
C LEU A 30 -5.62 11.40 -5.52
N GLY A 31 -5.32 11.59 -6.82
CA GLY A 31 -5.24 10.50 -7.80
C GLY A 31 -4.03 9.55 -7.63
N LEU A 32 -3.03 9.93 -6.81
CA LEU A 32 -1.80 9.15 -6.63
C LEU A 32 -1.85 8.17 -5.45
N TYR A 33 -2.96 8.11 -4.70
CA TYR A 33 -3.11 7.15 -3.61
C TYR A 33 -3.34 5.74 -4.13
N ARG A 34 -2.23 5.04 -4.41
CA ARG A 34 -2.27 3.63 -4.78
C ARG A 34 -2.36 2.78 -3.51
N GLN A 35 -3.55 2.24 -3.22
CA GLN A 35 -3.73 1.26 -2.14
C GLN A 35 -2.96 -0.02 -2.48
N GLN A 36 -1.81 -0.24 -1.84
CA GLN A 36 -1.04 -1.47 -2.01
C GLN A 36 -1.76 -2.62 -1.31
N LYS A 37 -2.39 -3.50 -2.09
CA LYS A 37 -2.99 -4.74 -1.57
C LYS A 37 -1.87 -5.66 -1.08
N SER A 38 -1.73 -5.77 0.24
CA SER A 38 -0.75 -6.68 0.84
C SER A 38 -1.25 -8.13 0.73
N ASP A 39 -0.51 -8.97 0.02
CA ASP A 39 -0.75 -10.41 0.00
C ASP A 39 -0.27 -11.02 1.32
N TYR A 40 -1.17 -11.67 2.07
CA TYR A 40 -0.84 -12.35 3.31
C TYR A 40 -0.51 -13.82 3.07
N VAL A 41 0.47 -14.32 3.82
CA VAL A 41 0.95 -15.71 3.81
C VAL A 41 1.15 -16.21 5.23
N TYR A 42 1.33 -17.52 5.38
CA TYR A 42 1.55 -18.17 6.67
C TYR A 42 2.98 -18.69 6.78
N ILE A 43 3.60 -18.50 7.94
CA ILE A 43 4.95 -18.98 8.24
C ILE A 43 4.94 -19.78 9.54
N CYS A 44 5.75 -20.84 9.58
CA CYS A 44 6.07 -21.57 10.81
C CYS A 44 7.27 -20.87 11.47
N ILE A 45 7.17 -20.53 12.76
CA ILE A 45 8.28 -19.93 13.51
C ILE A 45 9.05 -21.05 14.18
N SER A 46 10.08 -21.54 13.48
CA SER A 46 11.06 -22.48 14.01
C SER A 46 12.43 -22.20 13.43
N GLU A 47 13.49 -22.63 14.11
CA GLU A 47 14.87 -22.46 13.64
C GLU A 47 15.13 -23.15 12.29
N THR A 48 14.37 -24.22 12.01
CA THR A 48 14.48 -25.02 10.78
C THR A 48 13.49 -24.61 9.69
N ALA A 49 12.59 -23.66 9.95
CA ALA A 49 11.62 -23.23 8.96
C ALA A 49 12.27 -22.37 7.89
N VAL A 50 12.01 -22.70 6.62
CA VAL A 50 12.62 -22.04 5.46
C VAL A 50 11.60 -21.50 4.45
N ALA A 51 10.31 -21.80 4.63
CA ALA A 51 9.30 -21.55 3.61
C ALA A 51 8.05 -20.85 4.14
N TYR A 52 7.42 -20.05 3.28
CA TYR A 52 6.10 -19.48 3.50
C TYR A 52 5.03 -20.21 2.68
N HIS A 53 3.82 -20.26 3.24
CA HIS A 53 2.70 -21.05 2.76
C HIS A 53 1.51 -20.15 2.41
N LYS A 54 0.78 -20.51 1.34
CA LYS A 54 -0.42 -19.77 0.89
C LYS A 54 -1.60 -19.97 1.84
N THR A 55 -1.68 -21.15 2.45
CA THR A 55 -2.77 -21.58 3.32
C THR A 55 -2.22 -22.07 4.65
N ARG A 56 -3.03 -21.98 5.70
CA ARG A 56 -2.66 -22.44 7.05
C ARG A 56 -2.76 -23.96 7.21
N ASP A 57 -3.82 -24.56 6.66
CA ASP A 57 -4.21 -25.93 7.04
C ASP A 57 -4.16 -26.95 5.90
N THR A 58 -4.02 -26.52 4.64
CA THR A 58 -4.08 -27.45 3.49
C THR A 58 -2.71 -27.92 3.01
N CYS A 59 -1.64 -27.17 3.29
CA CYS A 59 -0.30 -27.56 2.84
C CYS A 59 0.37 -28.53 3.83
N LYS A 60 0.83 -29.69 3.33
CA LYS A 60 1.50 -30.72 4.14
C LYS A 60 2.67 -30.19 4.97
N GLY A 61 3.45 -29.24 4.41
CA GLY A 61 4.60 -28.65 5.11
C GLY A 61 4.22 -27.81 6.34
N ILE A 62 3.13 -27.05 6.28
CA ILE A 62 2.68 -26.23 7.41
C ILE A 62 1.91 -27.05 8.45
N LYS A 63 1.18 -28.09 8.01
CA LYS A 63 0.52 -29.04 8.93
C LYS A 63 1.51 -29.83 9.79
N ALA A 64 2.74 -30.03 9.31
CA ALA A 64 3.81 -30.69 10.06
C ALA A 64 4.53 -29.75 11.02
N CYS A 65 4.23 -28.44 11.00
CA CYS A 65 4.79 -27.49 11.94
C CYS A 65 4.18 -27.71 13.33
N ASN A 66 5.02 -28.07 14.30
CA ASN A 66 4.64 -28.18 15.71
C ASN A 66 4.91 -26.90 16.51
N HIS A 67 5.24 -25.80 15.82
CA HIS A 67 5.57 -24.50 16.41
C HIS A 67 4.48 -23.47 16.12
N GLN A 68 4.70 -22.22 16.54
CA GLN A 68 3.78 -21.13 16.28
C GLN A 68 3.67 -20.82 14.79
N ILE A 69 2.44 -20.69 14.28
CA ILE A 69 2.16 -20.26 12.91
C ILE A 69 1.69 -18.80 12.92
N LEU A 70 2.42 -17.93 12.21
CA LEU A 70 2.09 -16.52 12.05
C LEU A 70 1.54 -16.22 10.65
N LYS A 71 0.59 -15.29 10.58
CA LYS A 71 0.12 -14.67 9.34
C LYS A 71 0.87 -13.36 9.13
N VAL A 72 1.67 -13.29 8.08
CA VAL A 72 2.52 -12.13 7.75
C VAL A 72 2.29 -11.71 6.31
N THR A 73 2.73 -10.51 5.92
CA THR A 73 2.71 -10.17 4.49
C THR A 73 3.76 -11.01 3.74
N LYS A 74 3.53 -11.29 2.46
CA LYS A 74 4.48 -11.98 1.59
C LYS A 74 5.84 -11.26 1.57
N GLU A 75 5.80 -9.94 1.58
CA GLU A 75 7.00 -9.11 1.67
C GLU A 75 7.74 -9.31 2.98
N GLN A 76 7.06 -9.34 4.13
CA GLN A 76 7.69 -9.65 5.41
C GLN A 76 8.31 -11.05 5.39
N ALA A 77 7.60 -12.07 4.89
CA ALA A 77 8.12 -13.43 4.78
C ALA A 77 9.43 -13.48 3.96
N MET A 78 9.50 -12.74 2.85
CA MET A 78 10.68 -12.72 1.97
C MET A 78 11.81 -11.83 2.50
N LYS A 79 11.51 -10.62 2.99
CA LYS A 79 12.53 -9.63 3.34
C LYS A 79 13.03 -9.78 4.77
N LYS A 80 12.12 -9.99 5.72
CA LYS A 80 12.44 -10.08 7.15
C LYS A 80 12.85 -11.50 7.54
N TYR A 81 12.04 -12.50 7.19
CA TYR A 81 12.28 -13.89 7.56
C TYR A 81 13.17 -14.65 6.56
N LYS A 82 13.41 -14.08 5.37
CA LYS A 82 14.19 -14.72 4.29
C LYS A 82 13.63 -16.08 3.86
N TYR A 83 12.32 -16.29 4.00
CA TYR A 83 11.67 -17.54 3.61
C TYR A 83 11.39 -17.56 2.12
N ARG A 84 11.52 -18.75 1.53
CA ARG A 84 11.17 -19.00 0.12
C ARG A 84 9.72 -19.47 -0.03
N ALA A 85 9.18 -19.38 -1.25
CA ALA A 85 7.86 -19.94 -1.53
C ALA A 85 7.84 -21.45 -1.30
N CYS A 86 6.81 -21.95 -0.62
CA CYS A 86 6.60 -23.39 -0.52
C CYS A 86 6.29 -23.99 -1.89
N LYS A 87 7.10 -24.95 -2.35
CA LYS A 87 6.92 -25.65 -3.63
C LYS A 87 5.57 -26.37 -3.76
N LEU A 88 4.95 -26.76 -2.65
CA LEU A 88 3.62 -27.41 -2.66
C LEU A 88 2.48 -26.39 -2.79
N CYS A 89 2.63 -25.20 -2.21
CA CYS A 89 1.61 -24.15 -2.28
C CYS A 89 1.62 -23.40 -3.62
N TYR A 90 2.78 -23.33 -4.27
CA TYR A 90 3.05 -22.53 -5.46
C TYR A 90 3.61 -23.38 -6.60
N ARG A 91 3.07 -24.60 -6.76
CA ARG A 91 3.37 -25.48 -7.88
C ARG A 91 2.77 -24.94 -9.17
#